data_AF-A0A1I7JIV2-F1
#
_entry.id   AF-A0A1I7JIV2-F1
#
_cell.length_a   1.000
_cell.length_b   1.000
_cell.length_c   1.000
_cell.angle_alpha   90.00
_cell.angle_beta   90.00
_cell.angle_gamma   90.00
#
_symmetry.space_group_name_H-M   'P 1'
#
loop_
_entity.id
_entity.type
_entity.pdbx_description
1 polymer ?
#
loop_
_entity_poly.entity_id
_entity_poly.type
_entity_poly.pdbx_seq_one_letter_code
_entity_poly.pdbx_strand_id
1 'polypeptide(L)'
;MKKEGFLQFIKFGIVGGTNTVIGYLIYVVSLKTLRSLGLFPNIDLYIAQFIMFILSVAWSFYWNNKMVFKREDGEQRNILLALVKTYISYAFTSLILSEILLYLWCNLIGLDDYIAPIINLLITVPLNYFIQKYWAFN
;
A
#
# COMPACT_ATOMS: atom_id res chain seq x y z
N MET A 1 0.76 -25.07 -8.44
CA MET A 1 0.45 -24.67 -7.04
C MET A 1 1.58 -23.90 -6.31
N LYS A 2 2.62 -24.52 -5.72
CA LYS A 2 3.62 -23.73 -4.91
C LYS A 2 4.42 -22.70 -5.71
N LYS A 3 4.79 -23.02 -6.95
CA LYS A 3 5.55 -22.12 -7.85
C LYS A 3 4.74 -20.87 -8.27
N GLU A 4 3.44 -21.01 -8.48
CA GLU A 4 2.57 -19.89 -8.88
C GLU A 4 2.36 -18.90 -7.73
N GLY A 5 2.15 -19.40 -6.50
CA GLY A 5 2.04 -18.55 -5.32
C GLY A 5 3.31 -17.74 -5.06
N PHE A 6 4.48 -18.36 -5.20
CA PHE A 6 5.76 -17.64 -5.04
C PHE A 6 5.96 -16.57 -6.11
N LEU A 7 5.62 -16.86 -7.38
CA LEU A 7 5.71 -15.88 -8.45
C LEU A 7 4.73 -14.71 -8.25
N GLN A 8 3.52 -14.98 -7.75
CA GLN A 8 2.57 -13.94 -7.37
C GLN A 8 3.14 -13.03 -6.26
N PHE A 9 3.79 -13.62 -5.25
CA PHE A 9 4.42 -12.85 -4.18
C PHE A 9 5.54 -11.93 -4.70
N ILE A 10 6.40 -12.42 -5.60
CA ILE A 10 7.43 -11.59 -6.24
C ILE A 10 6.79 -10.44 -7.02
N LYS A 11 5.78 -10.72 -7.86
CA LYS A 11 5.09 -9.68 -8.62
C LYS A 11 4.42 -8.66 -7.70
N PHE A 12 3.82 -9.12 -6.60
CA PHE A 12 3.26 -8.25 -5.58
C PHE A 12 4.33 -7.33 -4.97
N GLY A 13 5.51 -7.87 -4.66
CA GLY A 13 6.65 -7.09 -4.19
C GLY A 13 7.09 -6.03 -5.20
N ILE A 14 7.13 -6.37 -6.50
CA ILE A 14 7.43 -5.41 -7.58
C ILE A 14 6.36 -4.31 -7.63
N VAL A 15 5.08 -4.67 -7.60
CA VAL A 15 3.97 -3.70 -7.57
C VAL A 15 4.09 -2.80 -6.35
N GLY A 16 4.35 -3.36 -5.16
CA GLY A 16 4.60 -2.62 -3.93
C GLY A 16 5.77 -1.63 -4.05
N GLY A 17 6.89 -2.07 -4.63
CA GLY A 17 8.03 -1.19 -4.89
C GLY A 17 7.69 -0.03 -5.82
N THR A 18 6.98 -0.29 -6.93
CA THR A 18 6.54 0.79 -7.85
C THR A 18 5.53 1.71 -7.19
N ASN A 19 4.65 1.18 -6.34
CA ASN A 19 3.68 1.95 -5.58
C ASN A 19 4.36 2.94 -4.63
N THR A 20 5.44 2.53 -3.96
CA THR A 20 6.22 3.43 -3.10
C THR A 20 6.84 4.57 -3.90
N VAL A 21 7.45 4.27 -5.06
CA VAL A 21 8.05 5.29 -5.93
C VAL A 21 7.00 6.25 -6.48
N ILE A 22 5.91 5.73 -7.04
CA ILE A 22 4.82 6.53 -7.59
C ILE A 22 4.12 7.33 -6.49
N GLY A 23 3.90 6.74 -5.31
CA GLY A 23 3.36 7.43 -4.15
C GLY A 23 4.20 8.64 -3.75
N TYR A 24 5.53 8.46 -3.62
CA TYR A 24 6.42 9.58 -3.31
C TYR A 24 6.37 10.68 -4.37
N LEU A 25 6.33 10.33 -5.66
CA LEU A 25 6.18 11.31 -6.73
C LEU A 25 4.85 12.07 -6.65
N ILE A 26 3.74 11.36 -6.40
CA ILE A 26 2.42 11.98 -6.22
C ILE A 26 2.44 12.93 -5.02
N TYR A 27 3.02 12.52 -3.90
CA TYR A 27 3.17 13.38 -2.72
C TYR A 27 3.92 14.66 -3.05
N VAL A 28 5.12 14.56 -3.65
CA VAL A 28 5.95 15.72 -3.97
C VAL A 28 5.25 16.67 -4.95
N VAL A 29 4.64 16.12 -6.01
CA VAL A 29 3.90 16.94 -7.00
C VAL A 29 2.69 17.62 -6.35
N SER A 30 1.92 16.89 -5.53
CA SER A 30 0.73 17.44 -4.88
C SER A 30 1.11 18.56 -3.91
N LEU A 31 2.14 18.34 -3.08
CA LEU A 31 2.63 19.34 -2.13
C LEU A 31 3.15 20.60 -2.83
N LYS A 32 3.97 20.44 -3.88
CA LYS A 32 4.49 21.57 -4.65
C LYS A 32 3.37 22.36 -5.31
N THR A 33 2.37 21.67 -5.86
CA THR A 33 1.22 22.31 -6.50
C THR A 33 0.39 23.11 -5.48
N LEU A 34 0.06 22.52 -4.33
CA LEU A 34 -0.69 23.20 -3.26
C LEU A 34 0.03 24.46 -2.79
N ARG A 35 1.35 24.36 -2.54
CA ARG A 35 2.17 25.49 -2.10
C ARG A 35 2.29 26.58 -3.16
N SER A 36 2.51 26.21 -4.41
CA SER A 36 2.63 27.17 -5.51
C SER A 36 1.34 27.96 -5.75
N LEU A 37 0.18 27.36 -5.46
CA LEU A 37 -1.13 27.99 -5.58
C LEU A 37 -1.58 28.69 -4.28
N GLY A 38 -0.80 28.62 -3.20
CA GLY A 38 -1.17 29.15 -1.89
C GLY A 38 -2.39 28.47 -1.26
N LEU A 39 -2.70 27.23 -1.68
CA LEU A 39 -3.88 26.50 -1.22
C LEU A 39 -3.60 25.83 0.13
N PHE A 40 -4.48 26.09 1.10
CA PHE A 40 -4.51 25.40 2.40
C PHE A 40 -3.14 25.32 3.12
N PRO A 41 -2.41 26.43 3.31
CA PRO A 41 -1.01 26.43 3.74
C PRO A 41 -0.75 25.77 5.11
N ASN A 42 -1.78 25.65 5.96
CA ASN A 42 -1.66 25.02 7.28
C ASN A 42 -1.86 23.51 7.27
N ILE A 43 -2.42 22.95 6.19
CA ILE A 43 -2.78 21.53 6.09
C ILE A 43 -2.33 20.88 4.77
N ASP A 44 -1.54 21.60 3.97
CA ASP A 44 -1.04 21.18 2.65
C ASP A 44 -0.34 19.82 2.68
N LEU A 45 0.44 19.56 3.74
CA LEU A 45 1.16 18.31 3.97
C LEU A 45 0.22 17.13 4.22
N TYR A 46 -0.88 17.34 4.95
CA TYR A 46 -1.89 16.29 5.18
C TYR A 46 -2.72 16.03 3.92
N ILE A 47 -3.07 17.08 3.17
CA ILE A 47 -3.78 16.95 1.88
C ILE A 47 -2.90 16.17 0.88
N ALA A 48 -1.62 16.52 0.77
CA ALA A 48 -0.69 15.83 -0.12
C ALA A 48 -0.53 14.34 0.25
N GLN A 49 -0.46 14.02 1.55
CA GLN A 49 -0.43 12.63 2.02
C GLN A 49 -1.74 11.88 1.72
N PHE A 50 -2.88 12.53 1.89
CA PHE A 50 -4.17 11.94 1.58
C PHE A 50 -4.30 11.63 0.07
N ILE A 51 -3.93 12.60 -0.79
CA ILE A 51 -3.90 12.40 -2.25
C ILE A 51 -2.93 11.28 -2.64
N MET A 52 -1.73 11.28 -2.05
CA MET A 52 -0.74 10.21 -2.23
C MET A 52 -1.36 8.86 -1.91
N PHE A 53 -1.94 8.69 -0.73
CA PHE A 53 -2.52 7.42 -0.29
C PHE A 53 -3.61 6.94 -1.26
N ILE A 54 -4.54 7.81 -1.64
CA ILE A 54 -5.63 7.45 -2.54
C ILE A 54 -5.08 6.97 -3.90
N LEU A 55 -4.23 7.78 -4.53
CA LEU A 55 -3.75 7.50 -5.87
C LEU A 55 -2.73 6.35 -5.91
N SER A 56 -1.89 6.20 -4.89
CA SER A 56 -0.96 5.07 -4.79
C SER A 56 -1.71 3.75 -4.61
N VAL A 57 -2.73 3.70 -3.74
CA VAL A 57 -3.52 2.49 -3.55
C VAL A 57 -4.28 2.12 -4.85
N ALA A 58 -4.80 3.10 -5.59
CA ALA A 58 -5.38 2.87 -6.91
C ALA A 58 -4.35 2.28 -7.91
N TRP A 59 -3.13 2.78 -7.92
CA TRP A 59 -2.03 2.23 -8.72
C TRP A 59 -1.73 0.78 -8.36
N SER A 60 -1.58 0.51 -7.06
CA SER A 60 -1.42 -0.85 -6.52
C SER A 60 -2.54 -1.78 -6.95
N PHE A 61 -3.80 -1.34 -6.81
CA PHE A 61 -4.97 -2.11 -7.20
C PHE A 61 -4.94 -2.46 -8.69
N TYR A 62 -4.67 -1.49 -9.56
CA TYR A 62 -4.64 -1.69 -11.01
C TYR A 62 -3.66 -2.80 -11.40
N TRP A 63 -2.42 -2.71 -10.90
CA TRP A 63 -1.39 -3.70 -11.24
C TRP A 63 -1.59 -5.03 -10.55
N ASN A 64 -2.05 -5.05 -9.29
CA ASN A 64 -2.38 -6.29 -8.60
C ASN A 64 -3.50 -7.04 -9.33
N ASN A 65 -4.57 -6.35 -9.73
CA ASN A 65 -5.67 -6.95 -10.47
C ASN A 65 -5.24 -7.47 -11.86
N LYS A 66 -4.34 -6.75 -12.56
CA LYS A 66 -3.93 -7.08 -13.93
C LYS A 66 -2.79 -8.09 -14.02
N MET A 67 -1.81 -8.04 -13.12
CA MET A 67 -0.55 -8.79 -13.22
C MET A 67 -0.39 -9.89 -12.18
N VAL A 68 -0.90 -9.68 -10.97
CA VAL A 68 -0.67 -10.55 -9.80
C VAL A 68 -1.83 -11.55 -9.65
N PHE A 69 -3.05 -11.04 -9.51
CA PHE A 69 -4.26 -11.81 -9.24
C PHE A 69 -5.14 -11.89 -10.48
N LYS A 70 -4.55 -12.41 -11.57
CA LYS A 70 -5.26 -12.66 -12.83
C LYS A 70 -6.45 -13.59 -12.57
N ARG A 71 -7.57 -13.29 -13.23
CA ARG A 71 -8.77 -14.12 -13.21
C ARG A 71 -8.52 -15.39 -14.02
N GLU A 72 -9.09 -16.49 -13.57
CA GLU A 72 -9.23 -17.68 -14.41
C GLU A 72 -10.40 -17.50 -15.40
N ASP A 73 -10.37 -18.22 -16.52
CA ASP A 73 -11.41 -18.11 -17.53
C ASP A 73 -12.78 -18.51 -16.93
N GLY A 74 -13.73 -17.57 -16.94
CA GLY A 74 -15.07 -17.75 -16.36
C GLY A 74 -15.28 -17.14 -14.97
N GLU A 75 -14.23 -16.66 -14.28
CA GLU A 75 -14.39 -15.99 -12.99
C GLU A 75 -14.98 -14.57 -13.12
N GLN A 76 -16.13 -14.36 -12.49
CA GLN A 76 -16.72 -13.03 -12.32
C GLN A 76 -16.29 -12.41 -10.99
N ARG A 77 -15.32 -11.50 -11.03
CA ARG A 77 -14.97 -10.66 -9.86
C ARG A 77 -15.63 -9.29 -9.97
N ASN A 78 -16.30 -8.86 -8.90
CA ASN A 78 -16.77 -7.49 -8.77
C ASN A 78 -15.58 -6.54 -8.53
N ILE A 79 -15.22 -5.76 -9.56
CA ILE A 79 -14.07 -4.85 -9.54
C ILE A 79 -14.21 -3.78 -8.45
N LEU A 80 -15.42 -3.22 -8.26
CA LEU A 80 -15.65 -2.17 -7.29
C LEU A 80 -15.47 -2.70 -5.86
N LEU A 81 -16.02 -3.90 -5.58
CA LEU A 81 -15.84 -4.54 -4.28
C LEU A 81 -14.35 -4.85 -4.02
N ALA A 82 -13.63 -5.37 -5.01
CA ALA A 82 -12.21 -5.65 -4.89
C ALA A 82 -11.39 -4.36 -4.64
N LEU A 83 -11.75 -3.26 -5.28
CA LEU A 83 -11.13 -1.95 -5.06
C LEU A 83 -11.34 -1.49 -3.62
N VAL A 84 -12.58 -1.53 -3.10
CA VAL A 84 -12.89 -1.15 -1.72
C VAL A 84 -12.13 -2.02 -0.71
N LYS A 85 -12.12 -3.35 -0.90
CA LYS A 85 -11.35 -4.27 -0.05
C LYS A 85 -9.85 -3.97 -0.09
N THR A 86 -9.32 -3.57 -1.26
CA THR A 86 -7.91 -3.18 -1.39
C THR A 86 -7.60 -1.92 -0.59
N TYR A 87 -8.45 -0.89 -0.65
CA TYR A 87 -8.31 0.29 0.21
C TYR A 87 -8.34 -0.06 1.69
N ILE A 88 -9.26 -0.92 2.11
CA ILE A 88 -9.34 -1.39 3.50
C ILE A 88 -8.05 -2.11 3.91
N SER A 89 -7.53 -2.99 3.04
CA SER A 89 -6.27 -3.70 3.29
C SER A 89 -5.07 -2.77 3.45
N TYR A 90 -4.93 -1.78 2.57
CA TYR A 90 -3.85 -0.79 2.65
C TYR A 90 -4.01 0.15 3.85
N ALA A 91 -5.22 0.61 4.15
CA ALA A 91 -5.47 1.43 5.35
C ALA A 91 -5.12 0.65 6.63
N PHE A 92 -5.56 -0.60 6.73
CA PHE A 92 -5.24 -1.45 7.88
C PHE A 92 -3.74 -1.70 7.99
N THR A 93 -3.08 -2.15 6.92
CA THR A 93 -1.67 -2.57 6.99
C THR A 93 -0.69 -1.39 7.06
N SER A 94 -0.93 -0.33 6.29
CA SER A 94 0.01 0.79 6.14
C SER A 94 -0.23 1.92 7.13
N LEU A 95 -1.45 2.10 7.64
CA LEU A 95 -1.75 3.18 8.61
C LEU A 95 -1.92 2.63 10.03
N ILE A 96 -2.71 1.57 10.22
CA ILE A 96 -3.04 1.12 11.57
C ILE A 96 -1.97 0.18 12.12
N LEU A 97 -1.74 -0.93 11.42
CA LEU A 97 -0.81 -1.96 11.86
C LEU A 97 0.63 -1.45 11.87
N SER A 98 1.02 -0.69 10.84
CA SER A 98 2.36 -0.10 10.77
C SER A 98 2.69 0.72 12.02
N GLU A 99 1.78 1.60 12.46
CA GLU A 99 1.97 2.45 13.64
C GLU A 99 2.02 1.63 14.94
N ILE A 100 1.14 0.64 15.09
CA ILE A 100 1.15 -0.26 16.26
C ILE A 100 2.49 -1.00 16.36
N LEU A 101 2.99 -1.51 15.23
CA LEU A 101 4.25 -2.22 15.17
C LEU A 101 5.43 -1.29 15.41
N LEU A 102 5.44 -0.06 14.86
CA LEU A 102 6.48 0.92 15.16
C LEU A 102 6.54 1.26 16.65
N TYR A 103 5.39 1.51 17.29
CA TYR A 103 5.34 1.73 18.73
C TYR A 103 5.90 0.53 19.51
N LEU A 104 5.54 -0.69 19.10
CA LEU A 104 6.08 -1.89 19.73
C LEU A 104 7.61 -1.98 19.56
N TRP A 105 8.13 -1.75 18.36
CA TRP A 105 9.56 -1.83 18.07
C TRP A 105 10.38 -0.76 18.80
N CYS A 106 9.98 0.50 18.69
CA CYS A 106 10.73 1.63 19.25
C CYS A 106 10.52 1.76 20.77
N ASN A 107 9.27 1.70 21.24
CA ASN A 107 8.95 2.03 22.64
C ASN A 107 9.01 0.84 23.60
N LEU A 108 8.68 -0.37 23.14
CA LEU A 108 8.67 -1.55 24.02
C LEU A 108 9.95 -2.38 23.90
N ILE A 109 10.48 -2.56 22.68
CA ILE A 109 11.69 -3.34 22.45
C ILE A 109 12.96 -2.47 22.48
N GLY A 110 12.86 -1.19 22.14
CA GLY A 110 14.01 -0.27 22.08
C GLY A 110 14.83 -0.44 20.80
N LEU A 111 14.20 -0.81 19.69
CA LEU A 111 14.85 -0.82 18.38
C LEU A 111 15.08 0.61 17.89
N ASP A 112 16.15 0.78 17.12
CA ASP A 112 16.51 2.05 16.50
C ASP A 112 15.45 2.52 15.49
N ASP A 113 15.18 3.82 15.47
CA ASP A 113 14.12 4.45 14.67
C ASP A 113 14.36 4.34 13.15
N TYR A 114 15.60 4.07 12.71
CA TYR A 114 15.90 3.79 11.30
C TYR A 114 15.74 2.31 10.95
N ILE A 115 15.94 1.39 11.90
CA ILE A 115 15.81 -0.05 11.69
C ILE A 115 14.34 -0.51 11.83
N ALA A 116 13.60 0.05 12.78
CA ALA A 116 12.22 -0.34 13.07
C ALA A 116 11.30 -0.30 11.83
N PRO A 117 11.32 0.74 10.97
CA PRO A 117 10.52 0.75 9.73
C PRO A 117 10.88 -0.38 8.76
N ILE A 118 12.16 -0.77 8.67
CA ILE A 118 12.60 -1.86 7.79
C ILE A 118 12.03 -3.19 8.26
N ILE A 119 12.12 -3.47 9.57
CA ILE A 119 11.53 -4.66 10.18
C ILE A 119 10.02 -4.66 9.97
N ASN A 120 9.40 -3.49 10.07
CA ASN A 120 7.96 -3.33 9.86
C ASN A 120 7.53 -3.72 8.43
N LEU A 121 8.32 -3.37 7.41
CA LEU A 121 8.07 -3.78 6.03
C LEU A 121 8.10 -5.30 5.85
N LEU A 122 8.98 -6.00 6.57
CA LEU A 122 9.06 -7.48 6.51
C LEU A 122 7.80 -8.17 7.01
N ILE A 123 6.99 -7.51 7.83
CA ILE A 123 5.73 -8.05 8.38
C ILE A 123 4.53 -7.54 7.57
N THR A 124 4.47 -6.22 7.35
CA THR A 124 3.33 -5.57 6.70
C THR A 124 3.17 -5.98 5.24
N VAL A 125 4.28 -6.16 4.49
CA VAL A 125 4.21 -6.52 3.06
C VAL A 125 3.67 -7.95 2.85
N PRO A 126 4.21 -9.00 3.51
CA PRO A 126 3.62 -10.33 3.39
C PRO A 126 2.18 -10.43 3.88
N LEU A 127 1.86 -9.73 4.98
CA LEU A 127 0.48 -9.73 5.48
C LEU A 127 -0.48 -9.09 4.47
N ASN A 128 -0.12 -7.94 3.91
CA ASN A 128 -0.94 -7.27 2.90
C ASN A 128 -1.10 -8.13 1.63
N TYR A 129 -0.07 -8.88 1.24
CA TYR A 129 -0.18 -9.86 0.15
C TYR A 129 -1.24 -10.92 0.45
N PHE A 130 -1.23 -11.52 1.65
CA PHE A 130 -2.19 -12.56 2.01
C PHE A 130 -3.62 -12.03 2.12
N ILE A 131 -3.81 -10.85 2.71
CA ILE A 131 -5.13 -10.19 2.77
C ILE A 131 -5.63 -9.93 1.34
N GLN A 132 -4.79 -9.38 0.47
CA GLN A 132 -5.21 -9.12 -0.91
C GLN A 132 -5.53 -10.42 -1.66
N LYS A 133 -4.71 -11.45 -1.52
CA LYS A 133 -4.91 -12.74 -2.18
C LYS A 133 -6.19 -13.44 -1.76
N TYR A 134 -6.42 -13.57 -0.46
CA TYR A 134 -7.50 -14.42 0.07
C TYR A 134 -8.79 -13.66 0.34
N TRP A 135 -8.75 -12.33 0.43
CA TRP A 135 -9.93 -11.52 0.74
C TRP A 135 -10.26 -10.49 -0.34
N ALA A 136 -9.29 -9.67 -0.76
CA ALA A 136 -9.58 -8.58 -1.70
C ALA A 136 -9.88 -9.06 -3.12
N PHE A 137 -9.14 -10.06 -3.59
CA PHE A 137 -9.24 -10.60 -4.95
C PHE A 137 -9.88 -12.00 -5.02
N ASN A 138 -10.45 -12.48 -3.92
CA ASN A 138 -11.32 -13.66 -3.91
C ASN A 138 -12.78 -13.27 -4.20
#